data_AF-A0A835EW93-F1
#
_entry.id   AF-A0A835EW93-F1
#
_cell.length_a   1.000
_cell.length_b   1.000
_cell.length_c   1.000
_cell.angle_alpha   90.00
_cell.angle_beta   90.00
_cell.angle_gamma   90.00
#
_symmetry.space_group_name_H-M   'P 1'
#
loop_
_entity.id
_entity.type
_entity.pdbx_description
1 polymer ?
#
loop_
_entity_poly.entity_id
_entity_poly.type
_entity_poly.pdbx_seq_one_letter_code
_entity_poly.pdbx_strand_id
1 'polypeptide(L)'
;MCALGGCSRSWRTACDANCVWERLFRCRWPAAAAEAAVASRVQGWKALYINQHRRMGVAVSNVIESVGSSLNNGSLESEYYLKAIADLALIADIGFLDVQFFLFSRNHSAIINLVGLHYSIASLHVPPTEVSKALQARQVAGRKVRVNLLKLGRWFYGFRLPDEHESRKISLSELTMAEGAEILAILNRGAVHEVFRLRISLADIDK
;
A
#
# COMPACT_ATOMS: atom_id res chain seq x y z
N MET A 1 -2.99 5.27 -22.50
CA MET A 1 -1.90 5.60 -23.45
C MET A 1 -1.66 4.47 -24.44
N CYS A 2 -1.17 3.30 -24.03
CA CYS A 2 -0.85 2.23 -24.99
C CYS A 2 -2.06 1.71 -25.77
N ALA A 3 -3.21 1.51 -25.12
CA ALA A 3 -4.44 1.09 -25.80
C ALA A 3 -4.92 2.14 -26.82
N LEU A 4 -4.97 3.41 -26.42
CA LEU A 4 -5.35 4.53 -27.30
C LEU A 4 -4.41 4.70 -28.49
N GLY A 5 -3.09 4.63 -28.28
CA GLY A 5 -2.09 4.71 -29.35
C GLY A 5 -2.12 3.53 -30.34
N GLY A 6 -2.77 2.43 -29.97
CA GLY A 6 -3.04 1.29 -30.86
C GLY A 6 -4.22 1.51 -31.80
N CYS A 7 -5.15 2.42 -31.48
CA CYS A 7 -6.41 2.60 -32.22
C CYS A 7 -6.25 3.25 -33.60
N SER A 8 -5.28 4.15 -33.78
CA SER A 8 -5.00 4.77 -35.08
C SER A 8 -3.61 5.41 -35.09
N ARG A 9 -3.12 5.76 -36.30
CA ARG A 9 -1.88 6.55 -36.44
C ARG A 9 -1.99 7.92 -35.78
N SER A 10 -3.13 8.60 -35.90
CA SER A 10 -3.37 9.91 -35.27
C SER A 10 -3.31 9.83 -33.74
N TRP A 11 -3.94 8.82 -33.15
CA TRP A 11 -3.88 8.59 -31.70
C TRP A 11 -2.49 8.16 -31.22
N ARG A 12 -1.74 7.42 -32.03
CA ARG A 12 -0.34 7.10 -31.73
C ARG A 12 0.50 8.35 -31.62
N THR A 13 0.44 9.23 -32.62
CA THR A 13 1.17 10.51 -32.61
C THR A 13 0.77 11.39 -31.43
N ALA A 14 -0.53 11.47 -31.12
CA ALA A 14 -0.99 12.21 -29.94
C ALA A 14 -0.50 11.59 -28.62
N CYS A 15 -0.47 10.25 -28.53
CA CYS A 15 0.02 9.55 -27.35
C CYS A 15 1.55 9.62 -27.17
N ASP A 16 2.29 9.85 -28.25
CA ASP A 16 3.74 10.02 -28.24
C ASP A 16 4.17 11.48 -28.05
N ALA A 17 3.24 12.43 -28.03
CA ALA A 17 3.52 13.84 -27.81
C ALA A 17 4.18 14.08 -26.45
N ASN A 18 5.34 14.75 -26.45
CA ASN A 18 6.17 14.95 -25.28
C ASN A 18 5.44 15.69 -24.13
N CYS A 19 4.57 16.64 -24.46
CA CYS A 19 3.77 17.40 -23.49
C CYS A 19 2.77 16.53 -22.70
N VAL A 20 2.29 15.43 -23.29
CA VAL A 20 1.40 14.50 -22.59
C VAL A 20 2.18 13.78 -21.49
N TRP A 21 3.37 13.28 -21.82
CA TRP A 21 4.24 12.60 -20.86
C TRP A 21 4.77 13.55 -19.78
N GLU A 22 5.07 14.79 -20.13
CA GLU A 22 5.43 15.84 -19.15
C GLU A 22 4.31 16.04 -18.13
N ARG A 23 3.08 16.22 -18.60
CA ARG A 23 1.92 16.41 -17.73
C ARG A 23 1.69 15.20 -16.84
N LEU A 24 1.76 13.98 -17.40
CA LEU A 24 1.63 12.74 -16.63
C LEU A 24 2.72 12.61 -15.58
N PHE A 25 3.98 12.94 -15.91
CA PHE A 25 5.09 12.90 -14.97
C PHE A 25 4.85 13.86 -13.81
N ARG A 26 4.56 15.13 -14.11
CA ARG A 26 4.34 16.17 -13.10
C ARG A 26 3.15 15.90 -12.19
N CYS A 27 2.06 15.34 -12.73
CA CYS A 27 0.90 14.96 -11.93
C CYS A 27 1.20 13.79 -10.98
N ARG A 28 2.09 12.88 -11.36
CA ARG A 28 2.39 11.67 -10.57
C ARG A 28 3.54 11.90 -9.57
N TRP A 29 4.58 12.59 -9.99
CA TRP A 29 5.82 12.84 -9.21
C TRP A 29 6.18 14.33 -9.25
N PRO A 30 5.43 15.18 -8.53
CA PRO A 30 5.63 16.62 -8.57
C PRO A 30 6.98 17.07 -8.01
N ALA A 31 7.51 16.40 -6.99
CA ALA A 31 8.80 16.73 -6.40
C ALA A 31 9.99 16.36 -7.32
N ALA A 32 9.98 15.16 -7.93
CA ALA A 32 10.96 14.78 -8.96
C ALA A 32 10.93 15.60 -10.26
N ALA A 33 9.87 16.39 -10.50
CA ALA A 33 9.65 17.04 -11.79
C ALA A 33 10.70 18.10 -12.15
N ALA A 34 11.27 18.79 -11.16
CA ALA A 34 12.25 19.84 -11.38
C ALA A 34 13.56 19.26 -11.94
N GLU A 35 14.08 18.19 -11.34
CA GLU A 35 15.27 17.47 -11.80
C GLU A 35 15.02 16.83 -13.17
N ALA A 36 13.85 16.21 -13.34
CA ALA A 36 13.44 15.59 -14.59
C ALA A 36 13.36 16.61 -15.75
N ALA A 37 13.02 17.87 -15.49
CA ALA A 37 12.93 18.90 -16.54
C ALA A 37 14.28 19.22 -17.20
N VAL A 38 15.39 19.05 -16.49
CA VAL A 38 16.73 19.21 -17.07
C VAL A 38 17.09 17.99 -17.92
N ALA A 39 16.87 16.78 -17.38
CA ALA A 39 17.15 15.53 -18.09
C ALA A 39 16.24 15.33 -19.33
N SER A 40 15.03 15.90 -19.33
CA SER A 40 14.06 15.72 -20.41
C SER A 40 14.52 16.35 -21.72
N ARG A 41 15.41 17.36 -21.67
CA ARG A 41 16.02 17.98 -22.85
C ARG A 41 16.86 17.00 -23.67
N VAL A 42 17.36 15.95 -23.03
CA VAL A 42 18.22 14.92 -23.64
C VAL A 42 17.44 13.64 -23.91
N GLN A 43 16.67 13.15 -22.93
CA GLN A 43 16.03 11.83 -22.99
C GLN A 43 14.55 11.86 -23.39
N GLY A 44 13.89 13.02 -23.30
CA GLY A 44 12.44 13.17 -23.48
C GLY A 44 11.62 12.70 -22.27
N TRP A 45 10.41 13.26 -22.10
CA TRP A 45 9.56 12.97 -20.93
C TRP A 45 9.02 11.55 -20.90
N LYS A 46 8.79 10.93 -22.07
CA LYS A 46 8.33 9.54 -22.15
C LYS A 46 9.35 8.58 -21.55
N ALA A 47 10.62 8.73 -21.91
CA ALA A 47 11.69 7.88 -21.39
C ALA A 47 11.86 8.07 -19.87
N LEU A 48 11.85 9.34 -19.41
CA LEU A 48 11.92 9.65 -17.98
C LEU A 48 10.75 9.06 -17.20
N TYR A 49 9.52 9.15 -17.71
CA TYR A 49 8.36 8.55 -17.08
C TYR A 49 8.49 7.04 -16.94
N ILE A 50 8.91 6.34 -18.01
CA ILE A 50 9.11 4.89 -17.99
C ILE A 50 10.21 4.51 -16.99
N ASN A 51 11.33 5.25 -16.98
CA ASN A 51 12.43 4.99 -16.08
C ASN A 51 12.03 5.21 -14.61
N GLN A 52 11.36 6.32 -14.30
CA GLN A 52 10.87 6.61 -12.96
C GLN A 52 9.83 5.58 -12.51
N HIS A 53 8.90 5.19 -13.39
CA HIS A 53 7.95 4.12 -13.09
C HIS A 53 8.65 2.80 -12.73
N ARG A 54 9.68 2.42 -13.50
CA ARG A 54 10.47 1.22 -13.23
C ARG A 54 11.23 1.33 -11.91
N ARG A 55 11.83 2.49 -11.61
CA ARG A 55 12.51 2.74 -10.32
C ARG A 55 11.55 2.59 -9.14
N MET A 56 10.34 3.17 -9.22
CA MET A 56 9.30 3.00 -8.21
C MET A 56 8.90 1.53 -8.07
N GLY A 57 8.73 0.83 -9.19
CA GLY A 57 8.43 -0.60 -9.18
C GLY A 57 9.48 -1.42 -8.44
N VAL A 58 10.77 -1.20 -8.71
CA VAL A 58 11.87 -1.89 -7.99
C VAL A 58 11.86 -1.55 -6.50
N ALA A 59 11.73 -0.26 -6.15
CA ALA A 59 11.73 0.17 -4.75
C ALA A 59 10.56 -0.45 -3.96
N VAL A 60 9.36 -0.47 -4.54
CA VAL A 60 8.18 -1.09 -3.92
C VAL A 60 8.32 -2.61 -3.87
N SER A 61 8.86 -3.26 -4.92
CA SER A 61 9.11 -4.71 -4.92
C SER A 61 10.02 -5.13 -3.77
N ASN A 62 11.07 -4.36 -3.45
CA ASN A 62 11.93 -4.66 -2.31
C ASN A 62 11.15 -4.71 -0.98
N VAL A 63 10.18 -3.80 -0.79
CA VAL A 63 9.30 -3.81 0.40
C VAL A 63 8.38 -5.03 0.37
N ILE A 64 7.78 -5.33 -0.79
CA ILE A 64 6.91 -6.51 -0.95
C ILE A 64 7.67 -7.80 -0.65
N GLU A 65 8.89 -7.93 -1.13
CA GLU A 65 9.78 -9.07 -0.86
C GLU A 65 10.14 -9.15 0.61
N SER A 66 10.49 -8.03 1.25
CA SER A 66 10.74 -8.00 2.69
C SER A 66 9.53 -8.48 3.51
N VAL A 67 8.32 -8.03 3.17
CA VAL A 67 7.08 -8.51 3.81
C VAL A 67 6.84 -9.99 3.51
N GLY A 68 7.12 -10.39 2.27
CA GLY A 68 7.12 -11.77 1.79
C GLY A 68 7.94 -12.70 2.67
N SER A 69 9.20 -12.34 2.91
CA SER A 69 10.14 -13.11 3.73
C SER A 69 9.80 -13.11 5.21
N SER A 70 9.12 -12.07 5.70
CA SER A 70 8.66 -11.97 7.10
C SER A 70 7.34 -12.68 7.38
N LEU A 71 6.67 -13.24 6.36
CA LEU A 71 5.44 -14.02 6.55
C LEU A 71 5.75 -15.40 7.14
N ASN A 72 5.15 -15.69 8.29
CA ASN A 72 5.18 -17.01 8.90
C ASN A 72 3.78 -17.62 8.85
N ASN A 73 3.62 -18.76 8.16
CA ASN A 73 2.34 -19.44 7.95
C ASN A 73 1.20 -18.49 7.50
N GLY A 74 1.49 -17.61 6.53
CA GLY A 74 0.49 -16.67 5.99
C GLY A 74 0.10 -15.53 6.94
N SER A 75 0.94 -15.24 7.93
CA SER A 75 0.70 -14.17 8.90
C SER A 75 1.95 -13.34 9.17
N LEU A 76 1.73 -12.07 9.52
CA LEU A 76 2.73 -11.05 9.69
C LEU A 76 2.59 -10.41 11.07
N GLU A 77 3.67 -10.33 11.82
CA GLU A 77 3.71 -9.61 13.09
C GLU A 77 3.66 -8.10 12.85
N SER A 78 3.10 -7.37 13.82
CA SER A 78 2.93 -5.92 13.72
C SER A 78 4.22 -5.14 13.50
N GLU A 79 5.35 -5.61 14.01
CA GLU A 79 6.66 -4.97 13.81
C GLU A 79 7.06 -4.92 12.33
N TYR A 80 6.93 -6.04 11.61
CA TYR A 80 7.26 -6.11 10.19
C TYR A 80 6.23 -5.38 9.34
N TYR A 81 4.97 -5.38 9.76
CA TYR A 81 3.91 -4.61 9.12
C TYR A 81 4.17 -3.10 9.20
N LEU A 82 4.48 -2.58 10.39
CA LEU A 82 4.81 -1.17 10.59
C LEU A 82 6.13 -0.79 9.91
N LYS A 83 7.12 -1.68 9.95
CA LYS A 83 8.37 -1.50 9.20
C LYS A 83 8.10 -1.35 7.70
N ALA A 84 7.22 -2.14 7.10
CA ALA A 84 6.88 -2.00 5.69
C ALA A 84 6.27 -0.63 5.34
N ILE A 85 5.45 -0.07 6.23
CA ILE A 85 4.87 1.27 6.05
C ILE A 85 5.94 2.34 6.17
N ALA A 86 6.86 2.21 7.13
CA ALA A 86 7.99 3.10 7.28
C ALA A 86 8.94 3.02 6.07
N ASP A 87 9.24 1.82 5.59
CA ASP A 87 10.09 1.59 4.42
C ASP A 87 9.46 2.24 3.16
N LEU A 88 8.14 2.15 2.98
CA LEU A 88 7.43 2.87 1.91
C LEU A 88 7.54 4.39 2.08
N ALA A 89 7.44 4.92 3.30
CA ALA A 89 7.59 6.36 3.56
C ALA A 89 9.00 6.90 3.27
N LEU A 90 10.02 6.03 3.28
CA LEU A 90 11.39 6.38 2.91
C LEU A 90 11.61 6.43 1.39
N ILE A 91 10.71 5.88 0.58
CA ILE A 91 10.82 5.94 -0.88
C ILE A 91 10.47 7.36 -1.34
N ALA A 92 11.47 8.09 -1.82
CA ALA A 92 11.27 9.43 -2.36
C ALA A 92 10.25 9.43 -3.51
N ASP A 93 9.40 10.46 -3.53
CA ASP A 93 8.37 10.72 -4.55
C ASP A 93 7.25 9.68 -4.67
N ILE A 94 7.20 8.63 -3.85
CA ILE A 94 6.13 7.63 -3.99
C ILE A 94 4.76 8.28 -3.77
N GLY A 95 3.90 8.18 -4.78
CA GLY A 95 2.57 8.77 -4.76
C GLY A 95 1.45 7.73 -4.66
N PHE A 96 0.23 8.21 -4.49
CA PHE A 96 -0.94 7.32 -4.42
C PHE A 96 -1.14 6.51 -5.71
N LEU A 97 -0.82 7.08 -6.88
CA LEU A 97 -0.86 6.33 -8.13
C LEU A 97 0.12 5.16 -8.14
N ASP A 98 1.32 5.31 -7.55
CA ASP A 98 2.28 4.22 -7.41
C ASP A 98 1.71 3.09 -6.55
N VAL A 99 1.09 3.43 -5.42
CA VAL A 99 0.38 2.47 -4.56
C VAL A 99 -0.70 1.73 -5.36
N GLN A 100 -1.50 2.44 -6.17
CA GLN A 100 -2.53 1.81 -6.99
C GLN A 100 -1.96 0.86 -8.05
N PHE A 101 -0.79 1.16 -8.63
CA PHE A 101 -0.17 0.32 -9.64
C PHE A 101 0.52 -0.90 -9.03
N PHE A 102 1.23 -0.71 -7.93
CA PHE A 102 2.13 -1.72 -7.38
C PHE A 102 1.52 -2.47 -6.19
N LEU A 103 0.85 -1.80 -5.27
CA LEU A 103 0.36 -2.43 -4.04
C LEU A 103 -1.08 -2.91 -4.15
N PHE A 104 -1.92 -2.32 -5.01
CA PHE A 104 -3.30 -2.77 -5.26
C PHE A 104 -3.42 -3.77 -6.43
N SER A 105 -2.37 -4.57 -6.65
CA SER A 105 -2.44 -5.68 -7.61
C SER A 105 -3.11 -6.91 -7.00
N ARG A 106 -3.89 -7.63 -7.82
CA ARG A 106 -4.47 -8.93 -7.44
C ARG A 106 -3.43 -10.03 -7.31
N ASN A 107 -2.25 -9.85 -7.88
CA ASN A 107 -1.18 -10.83 -7.80
C ASN A 107 -0.50 -10.82 -6.43
N HIS A 108 -0.74 -9.80 -5.61
CA HIS A 108 -0.23 -9.72 -4.24
C HIS A 108 -1.21 -10.29 -3.23
N SER A 109 -0.72 -10.54 -2.02
CA SER A 109 -1.54 -11.01 -0.91
C SER A 109 -2.43 -9.89 -0.36
N ALA A 110 -3.50 -10.25 0.37
CA ALA A 110 -4.36 -9.27 1.02
C ALA A 110 -3.61 -8.39 2.04
N ILE A 111 -2.52 -8.91 2.64
CA ILE A 111 -1.65 -8.17 3.55
C ILE A 111 -0.89 -7.07 2.81
N ILE A 112 -0.36 -7.34 1.62
CA ILE A 112 0.30 -6.31 0.80
C ILE A 112 -0.71 -5.23 0.37
N ASN A 113 -1.91 -5.64 -0.03
CA ASN A 113 -2.96 -4.68 -0.36
C ASN A 113 -3.34 -3.83 0.88
N LEU A 114 -3.37 -4.43 2.08
CA LEU A 114 -3.58 -3.73 3.34
C LEU A 114 -2.46 -2.72 3.64
N VAL A 115 -1.19 -3.10 3.45
CA VAL A 115 -0.05 -2.18 3.61
C VAL A 115 -0.24 -0.95 2.70
N GLY A 116 -0.61 -1.15 1.43
CA GLY A 116 -0.87 -0.05 0.51
C GLY A 116 -2.05 0.83 0.93
N LEU A 117 -3.13 0.23 1.42
CA LEU A 117 -4.30 0.94 1.93
C LEU A 117 -3.89 1.82 3.11
N HIS A 118 -3.19 1.21 4.06
CA HIS A 118 -2.81 1.87 5.29
C HIS A 118 -1.82 3.02 5.04
N TYR A 119 -0.79 2.77 4.22
CA TYR A 119 0.15 3.79 3.78
C TYR A 119 -0.53 4.97 3.07
N SER A 120 -1.54 4.69 2.22
CA SER A 120 -2.28 5.75 1.52
C SER A 120 -3.02 6.68 2.47
N ILE A 121 -3.65 6.13 3.50
CA ILE A 121 -4.44 6.91 4.47
C ILE A 121 -3.52 7.61 5.47
N ALA A 122 -2.58 6.87 6.07
CA ALA A 122 -1.77 7.36 7.18
C ALA A 122 -0.60 8.26 6.73
N SER A 123 0.09 7.90 5.64
CA SER A 123 1.30 8.61 5.20
C SER A 123 1.03 9.59 4.07
N LEU A 124 0.25 9.19 3.08
CA LEU A 124 -0.10 10.06 1.93
C LEU A 124 -1.32 10.94 2.18
N HIS A 125 -2.02 10.77 3.31
CA HIS A 125 -3.21 11.55 3.68
C HIS A 125 -4.32 11.54 2.62
N VAL A 126 -4.43 10.42 1.88
CA VAL A 126 -5.47 10.24 0.87
C VAL A 126 -6.80 9.97 1.58
N PRO A 127 -7.90 10.66 1.22
CA PRO A 127 -9.20 10.41 1.80
C PRO A 127 -9.61 8.93 1.67
N PRO A 128 -10.15 8.28 2.74
CA PRO A 128 -10.55 6.88 2.68
C PRO A 128 -11.54 6.55 1.55
N THR A 129 -12.39 7.51 1.16
CA THR A 129 -13.32 7.38 0.03
C THR A 129 -12.61 7.19 -1.31
N GLU A 130 -11.52 7.91 -1.56
CA GLU A 130 -10.70 7.76 -2.77
C GLU A 130 -9.90 6.46 -2.77
N VAL A 131 -9.39 6.06 -1.59
CA VAL A 131 -8.76 4.74 -1.41
C VAL A 131 -9.76 3.62 -1.70
N SER A 132 -11.00 3.74 -1.21
CA SER A 132 -12.07 2.78 -1.46
C SER A 132 -12.37 2.62 -2.96
N LYS A 133 -12.51 3.73 -3.70
CA LYS A 133 -12.69 3.72 -5.16
C LYS A 133 -11.53 3.03 -5.88
N ALA A 134 -10.29 3.28 -5.45
CA ALA A 134 -9.11 2.65 -6.04
C ALA A 134 -9.10 1.13 -5.80
N LEU A 135 -9.43 0.68 -4.59
CA LEU A 135 -9.54 -0.74 -4.25
C LEU A 135 -10.65 -1.43 -5.07
N GLN A 136 -11.78 -0.75 -5.30
CA GLN A 136 -12.88 -1.24 -6.14
C GLN A 136 -12.46 -1.34 -7.61
N ALA A 137 -11.83 -0.30 -8.16
CA ALA A 137 -11.34 -0.28 -9.54
C ALA A 137 -10.33 -1.40 -9.81
N ARG A 138 -9.51 -1.74 -8.82
CA ARG A 138 -8.56 -2.87 -8.89
C ARG A 138 -9.18 -4.23 -8.54
N GLN A 139 -10.45 -4.25 -8.09
CA GLN A 139 -11.20 -5.41 -7.59
C GLN A 139 -10.45 -6.18 -6.49
N VAL A 140 -9.86 -5.43 -5.55
CA VAL A 140 -9.25 -5.96 -4.33
C VAL A 140 -10.03 -5.58 -3.07
N ALA A 141 -11.04 -4.71 -3.19
CA ALA A 141 -11.86 -4.22 -2.07
C ALA A 141 -12.46 -5.35 -1.19
N GLY A 142 -12.96 -6.42 -1.80
CA GLY A 142 -13.57 -7.54 -1.07
C GLY A 142 -12.58 -8.49 -0.40
N ARG A 143 -11.26 -8.30 -0.58
CA ARG A 143 -10.25 -9.14 0.07
C ARG A 143 -10.28 -8.93 1.57
N LYS A 144 -10.10 -10.01 2.32
CA LYS A 144 -10.21 -9.99 3.79
C LYS A 144 -8.88 -10.30 4.46
N VAL A 145 -8.66 -9.64 5.58
CA VAL A 145 -7.56 -9.89 6.50
C VAL A 145 -8.14 -10.22 7.87
N ARG A 146 -7.45 -11.05 8.65
CA ARG A 146 -7.75 -11.28 10.06
C ARG A 146 -6.74 -10.53 10.90
N VAL A 147 -7.21 -9.65 11.76
CA VAL A 147 -6.40 -8.94 12.74
C VAL A 147 -6.58 -9.65 14.06
N ASN A 148 -5.51 -10.26 14.55
CA ASN A 148 -5.50 -10.98 15.82
C ASN A 148 -4.78 -10.10 16.86
N LEU A 149 -5.49 -9.84 17.95
CA LEU A 149 -5.01 -9.07 19.08
C LEU A 149 -4.94 -10.02 20.28
N LEU A 150 -3.73 -10.29 20.75
CA LEU A 150 -3.50 -11.03 21.97
C LEU A 150 -3.15 -10.04 23.08
N LYS A 151 -4.00 -9.96 24.08
CA LYS A 151 -3.76 -9.19 25.29
C LYS A 151 -3.19 -10.12 26.35
N LEU A 152 -1.93 -9.93 26.72
CA LEU A 152 -1.26 -10.66 27.78
C LEU A 152 -1.92 -10.34 29.12
N GLY A 153 -2.07 -11.36 29.95
CA GLY A 153 -2.55 -11.26 31.30
C GLY A 153 -1.71 -10.31 32.14
N ARG A 154 -2.37 -9.35 32.80
CA ARG A 154 -1.73 -8.46 33.78
C ARG A 154 -1.77 -9.11 35.16
N TRP A 155 -0.81 -8.76 36.00
CA TRP A 155 -0.88 -9.08 37.43
C TRP A 155 -1.87 -8.16 38.12
N PHE A 156 -2.82 -8.74 38.86
CA PHE A 156 -3.83 -8.03 39.62
C PHE A 156 -4.00 -8.71 40.98
N TYR A 157 -3.74 -7.96 42.07
CA TYR A 157 -3.75 -8.48 43.45
C TYR A 157 -2.98 -9.81 43.65
N GLY A 158 -1.79 -9.94 43.04
CA GLY A 158 -0.96 -11.14 43.18
C GLY A 158 -1.39 -12.34 42.33
N PHE A 159 -2.42 -12.20 41.48
CA PHE A 159 -2.83 -13.21 40.51
C PHE A 159 -2.55 -12.73 39.09
N ARG A 160 -2.05 -13.63 38.22
CA ARG A 160 -1.95 -13.36 36.79
C ARG A 160 -3.32 -13.60 36.16
N LEU A 161 -3.92 -12.55 35.59
CA LEU A 161 -5.14 -12.69 34.80
C LEU A 161 -4.87 -13.55 33.54
N PRO A 162 -5.87 -14.25 32.98
CA PRO A 162 -5.71 -14.97 31.73
C PRO A 162 -5.36 -14.03 30.57
N ASP A 163 -4.68 -14.57 29.56
CA ASP A 163 -4.50 -13.86 28.30
C ASP A 163 -5.87 -13.78 27.56
N GLU A 164 -6.21 -12.63 27.01
CA GLU A 164 -7.43 -12.43 26.21
C GLU A 164 -7.06 -12.42 24.72
N HIS A 165 -7.80 -13.16 23.90
CA HIS A 165 -7.58 -13.21 22.46
C HIS A 165 -8.81 -12.68 21.71
N GLU A 166 -8.60 -11.67 20.88
CA GLU A 166 -9.62 -11.11 20.01
C GLU A 166 -9.19 -11.24 18.55
N SER A 167 -10.06 -11.79 17.71
CA SER A 167 -9.82 -11.90 16.26
C SER A 167 -10.92 -11.20 15.51
N ARG A 168 -10.55 -10.26 14.66
CA ARG A 168 -11.48 -9.52 13.79
C ARG A 168 -11.17 -9.82 12.33
N LYS A 169 -12.14 -10.37 11.61
CA LYS A 169 -12.08 -10.55 10.15
C LYS A 169 -12.70 -9.33 9.49
N ILE A 170 -11.95 -8.61 8.66
CA ILE A 170 -12.40 -7.37 8.02
C ILE A 170 -12.00 -7.34 6.54
N SER A 171 -12.86 -6.78 5.69
CA SER A 171 -12.53 -6.51 4.29
C SER A 171 -11.75 -5.21 4.10
N LEU A 172 -10.99 -5.11 2.99
CA LEU A 172 -10.29 -3.86 2.66
C LEU A 172 -11.27 -2.69 2.43
N SER A 173 -12.47 -2.95 1.92
CA SER A 173 -13.53 -1.93 1.82
C SER A 173 -14.05 -1.47 3.18
N GLU A 174 -14.27 -2.38 4.13
CA GLU A 174 -14.74 -2.04 5.48
C GLU A 174 -13.71 -1.18 6.23
N LEU A 175 -12.42 -1.41 5.99
CA LEU A 175 -11.33 -0.58 6.55
C LEU A 175 -11.38 0.89 6.11
N THR A 176 -12.07 1.20 5.00
CA THR A 176 -12.25 2.58 4.53
C THR A 176 -13.48 3.28 5.13
N MET A 177 -14.29 2.56 5.91
CA MET A 177 -15.49 3.06 6.59
C MET A 177 -15.18 3.47 8.03
N ALA A 178 -16.13 4.12 8.70
CA ALA A 178 -15.97 4.60 10.08
C ALA A 178 -15.63 3.47 11.08
N GLU A 179 -16.25 2.29 10.92
CA GLU A 179 -15.97 1.10 11.76
C GLU A 179 -14.53 0.60 11.58
N GLY A 180 -13.99 0.72 10.36
CA GLY A 180 -12.62 0.34 10.02
C GLY A 180 -11.55 1.27 10.59
N ALA A 181 -11.91 2.52 10.94
CA ALA A 181 -10.98 3.51 11.46
C ALA A 181 -10.38 3.10 12.81
N GLU A 182 -11.15 2.41 13.66
CA GLU A 182 -10.64 1.87 14.93
C GLU A 182 -9.55 0.81 14.68
N ILE A 183 -9.79 -0.09 13.72
CA ILE A 183 -8.82 -1.14 13.37
C ILE A 183 -7.57 -0.52 12.77
N LEU A 184 -7.70 0.47 11.88
CA LEU A 184 -6.54 1.21 11.36
C LEU A 184 -5.77 1.94 12.47
N ALA A 185 -6.45 2.49 13.48
CA ALA A 185 -5.79 3.10 14.63
C ALA A 185 -5.00 2.07 15.46
N ILE A 186 -5.55 0.86 15.65
CA ILE A 186 -4.83 -0.26 16.29
C ILE A 186 -3.61 -0.66 15.46
N LEU A 187 -3.77 -0.82 14.15
CA LEU A 187 -2.69 -1.16 13.23
C LEU A 187 -1.59 -0.10 13.21
N ASN A 188 -1.95 1.19 13.26
CA ASN A 188 -1.01 2.32 13.31
C ASN A 188 -0.20 2.35 14.61
N ARG A 189 -0.87 2.10 15.74
CA ARG A 189 -0.22 2.08 17.05
C ARG A 189 0.71 0.87 17.22
N GLY A 190 0.38 -0.25 16.57
CA GLY A 190 1.10 -1.51 16.73
C GLY A 190 0.94 -2.10 18.13
N ALA A 191 1.99 -2.74 18.64
CA ALA A 191 2.04 -3.25 20.00
C ALA A 191 2.16 -2.09 21.01
N VAL A 192 1.04 -1.72 21.65
CA VAL A 192 1.05 -0.71 22.71
C VAL A 192 1.43 -1.38 24.04
N HIS A 193 2.56 -0.96 24.62
CA HIS A 193 3.08 -1.22 25.98
C HIS A 193 2.74 -2.58 26.61
N GLU A 194 3.74 -3.47 26.65
CA GLU A 194 3.90 -4.71 27.45
C GLU A 194 2.76 -5.75 27.49
N VAL A 195 1.64 -5.50 26.80
CA VAL A 195 0.41 -6.27 27.00
C VAL A 195 -0.26 -6.67 25.70
N PHE A 196 0.07 -6.14 24.52
CA PHE A 196 -0.63 -6.51 23.27
C PHE A 196 0.30 -7.01 22.17
N ARG A 197 0.04 -8.22 21.64
CA ARG A 197 0.67 -8.76 20.44
C ARG A 197 -0.34 -8.74 19.28
N LEU A 198 0.00 -7.99 18.23
CA LEU A 198 -0.83 -7.79 17.05
C LEU A 198 -0.25 -8.59 15.87
N ARG A 199 -1.06 -9.47 15.31
CA ARG A 199 -0.70 -10.34 14.18
C ARG A 199 -1.76 -10.29 13.10
N ILE A 200 -1.34 -10.02 11.88
CA ILE A 200 -2.22 -9.93 10.70
C ILE A 200 -2.09 -11.24 9.94
N SER A 201 -3.18 -11.95 9.70
CA SER A 201 -3.19 -13.17 8.90
C SER A 201 -4.09 -13.05 7.67
N LEU A 202 -3.77 -13.85 6.65
CA LEU A 202 -4.64 -14.01 5.50
C LEU A 202 -5.95 -14.66 5.97
N ALA A 203 -7.09 -14.08 5.56
CA ALA A 203 -8.38 -14.58 6.01
C ALA A 203 -8.84 -15.85 5.28
N ASP A 204 -8.13 -16.24 4.22
CA ASP A 204 -8.42 -17.37 3.34
C ASP A 204 -7.46 -18.56 3.53
N ILE A 205 -6.84 -18.73 4.71
CA ILE A 205 -6.20 -20.02 5.08
C ILE A 205 -7.27 -21.05 5.47
N ASP A 206 -8.25 -21.23 4.60
CA ASP A 206 -9.24 -22.30 4.68
C ASP A 206 -9.20 -23.06 3.33
N LYS A 207 -8.06 -23.72 3.08
CA LYS A 207 -7.91 -25.05 2.45
C LYS A 207 -6.44 -25.45 2.34
#